data_AF-A0A7S0NRN4-F1
#
_entry.id   AF-A0A7S0NRN4-F1
#
_cell.length_a   1.000
_cell.length_b   1.000
_cell.length_c   1.000
_cell.angle_alpha   90.00
_cell.angle_beta   90.00
_cell.angle_gamma   90.00
#
_symmetry.space_group_name_H-M   'P 1'
#
loop_
_entity.id
_entity.type
_entity.pdbx_description
1 polymer ?
#
loop_
_entity_poly.entity_id
_entity_poly.type
_entity_poly.pdbx_seq_one_letter_code
_entity_poly.pdbx_strand_id
1 'polypeptide(L)'
;PQVELVRDFVDAASAKTSACHQMIMGGGKTTVITPLLAMLLADGARLVLQCVPAALLEMSRAVVRAAFSTVVRKAVYTFSFERLTTAAQTAQLRDKLYK
;
A
#
# COMPACT_ATOMS: atom_id res chain seq x y z
N PRO A 1 -3.67 20.04 6.86
CA PRO A 1 -3.52 18.83 7.72
C PRO A 1 -3.15 17.55 6.95
N GLN A 2 -4.05 16.95 6.14
CA GLN A 2 -3.76 15.69 5.43
C GLN A 2 -2.70 15.85 4.33
N VAL A 3 -2.72 16.96 3.59
CA VAL A 3 -1.73 17.26 2.55
C VAL A 3 -0.34 17.46 3.14
N GLU A 4 -0.24 18.20 4.25
CA GLU A 4 1.02 18.41 4.97
C GLU A 4 1.58 17.09 5.47
N LEU A 5 0.72 16.26 6.09
CA LEU A 5 1.12 14.93 6.54
C LEU A 5 1.67 14.06 5.40
N VAL A 6 1.02 14.08 4.23
CA VAL A 6 1.51 13.34 3.05
C VAL A 6 2.87 13.87 2.61
N ARG A 7 3.08 15.20 2.59
CA ARG A 7 4.36 15.81 2.26
C ARG A 7 5.46 15.37 3.24
N ASP A 8 5.19 15.42 4.54
CA ASP A 8 6.15 15.00 5.57
C ASP A 8 6.60 13.55 5.37
N PHE A 9 5.67 12.65 5.02
CA PHE A 9 6.01 11.25 4.72
C PHE A 9 6.80 11.09 3.42
N VAL A 10 6.49 11.87 2.39
CA VAL A 10 7.25 11.85 1.12
C VAL A 10 8.67 12.37 1.32
N ASP A 11 8.83 13.42 2.12
CA ASP A 11 10.13 13.99 2.46
C ASP A 11 10.95 13.01 3.31
N ALA A 12 10.35 12.39 4.33
CA ALA A 12 11.00 11.35 5.13
C ALA A 12 11.42 10.14 4.29
N ALA A 13 10.55 9.66 3.39
CA ALA A 13 10.88 8.58 2.47
C ALA A 13 12.04 8.95 1.53
N SER A 14 12.10 10.20 1.06
CA SER A 14 13.18 10.72 0.21
C SER A 14 14.50 10.84 0.98
N ALA A 15 14.43 11.27 2.24
CA ALA A 15 15.56 11.34 3.16
C ALA A 15 16.00 9.97 3.73
N LYS A 16 15.26 8.89 3.41
CA LYS A 16 15.46 7.52 3.95
C LYS A 16 15.39 7.48 5.49
N THR A 17 14.52 8.29 6.07
CA THR A 17 14.25 8.32 7.51
C THR A 17 12.89 7.68 7.81
N SER A 18 12.75 7.17 9.02
CA SER A 18 11.48 6.62 9.51
C SER A 18 10.59 7.73 10.03
N ALA A 19 9.30 7.69 9.68
CA ALA A 19 8.29 8.60 10.21
C ALA A 19 7.07 7.80 10.69
N CYS A 20 6.43 8.30 11.75
CA CYS A 20 5.20 7.73 12.28
C CYS A 20 4.27 8.88 12.68
N HIS A 21 2.98 8.74 12.39
CA HIS A 21 2.00 9.76 12.74
C HIS A 21 0.68 9.13 13.19
N GLN A 22 0.21 9.53 14.36
CA GLN A 22 -1.05 9.08 14.92
C GLN A 22 -2.19 10.01 14.48
N MET A 23 -3.17 9.46 13.77
CA MET A 23 -4.37 10.20 13.37
C MET A 23 -5.60 9.72 14.13
N ILE A 24 -6.56 10.62 14.35
CA ILE A 24 -7.86 10.30 14.94
C ILE A 24 -8.67 9.32 14.06
N MET A 25 -9.55 8.52 14.67
CA MET A 25 -10.49 7.68 13.92
C MET A 25 -11.39 8.54 13.02
N GLY A 26 -11.69 8.05 11.81
CA GLY A 26 -12.38 8.85 10.80
C GLY A 26 -11.53 9.90 10.08
N GLY A 27 -10.28 10.15 10.50
CA GLY A 27 -9.38 11.13 9.89
C GLY A 27 -8.84 10.80 8.49
N GLY A 28 -9.42 9.82 7.78
CA GLY A 28 -9.04 9.47 6.40
C GLY A 28 -7.76 8.65 6.25
N LYS A 29 -7.28 7.97 7.31
CA LYS A 29 -6.07 7.12 7.28
C LYS A 29 -6.08 6.16 6.09
N THR A 30 -7.04 5.25 6.08
CA THR A 30 -7.13 4.18 5.08
C THR A 30 -7.71 4.67 3.76
N THR A 31 -8.60 5.66 3.79
CA THR A 31 -9.36 6.11 2.61
C THR A 31 -8.71 7.22 1.80
N VAL A 32 -7.78 7.98 2.40
CA VAL A 32 -7.14 9.13 1.76
C VAL A 32 -5.61 9.03 1.82
N ILE A 33 -5.05 8.93 3.03
CA ILE A 33 -3.59 8.97 3.21
C ILE A 33 -2.91 7.75 2.60
N THR A 34 -3.40 6.54 2.90
CA THR A 34 -2.80 5.30 2.39
C THR A 34 -2.78 5.22 0.86
N PRO A 35 -3.89 5.48 0.12
CA PRO A 35 -3.86 5.45 -1.34
C PRO A 35 -2.96 6.53 -1.95
N LEU A 36 -2.93 7.74 -1.38
CA LEU A 36 -2.05 8.82 -1.86
C LEU A 36 -0.57 8.47 -1.70
N LEU A 37 -0.15 7.99 -0.53
CA LEU A 37 1.23 7.58 -0.31
C LEU A 37 1.62 6.40 -1.23
N ALA A 38 0.73 5.42 -1.38
CA ALA A 38 0.96 4.32 -2.31
C ALA A 38 1.09 4.78 -3.77
N MET A 39 0.34 5.80 -4.19
CA MET A 39 0.45 6.37 -5.54
C MET A 39 1.76 7.14 -5.74
N LEU A 40 2.14 7.98 -4.77
CA LEU A 40 3.31 8.86 -4.86
C LEU A 40 4.64 8.10 -4.70
N LEU A 41 4.67 7.08 -3.84
CA LEU A 41 5.90 6.37 -3.50
C LEU A 41 6.11 5.09 -4.32
N ALA A 42 5.06 4.45 -4.84
CA ALA A 42 5.21 3.23 -5.66
C ALA A 42 5.46 3.56 -7.14
N ASP A 43 6.64 4.13 -7.38
CA ASP A 43 7.14 4.66 -8.66
C ASP A 43 7.78 3.60 -9.59
N GLY A 44 7.75 2.32 -9.20
CA GLY A 44 8.36 1.21 -9.95
C GLY A 44 9.79 0.86 -9.51
N ALA A 45 10.48 1.76 -8.81
CA ALA A 45 11.76 1.46 -8.15
C ALA A 45 11.58 1.16 -6.65
N ARG A 46 10.49 1.67 -6.06
CA ARG A 46 10.15 1.50 -4.65
C ARG A 46 8.90 0.64 -4.47
N LEU A 47 8.95 -0.23 -3.47
CA LEU A 47 7.80 -1.04 -3.05
C LEU A 47 7.12 -0.40 -1.85
N VAL A 48 5.81 -0.17 -1.95
CA VAL A 48 4.98 0.28 -0.82
C VAL A 48 4.22 -0.91 -0.25
N LEU A 49 4.33 -1.13 1.07
CA LEU A 49 3.66 -2.20 1.79
C LEU A 49 2.61 -1.60 2.74
N GLN A 50 1.36 -2.07 2.62
CA GLN A 50 0.29 -1.75 3.56
C GLN A 50 0.08 -2.92 4.52
N CYS A 51 0.51 -2.76 5.76
CA CYS A 51 0.31 -3.76 6.82
C CYS A 51 -0.99 -3.46 7.58
N VAL A 52 -1.92 -4.41 7.62
CA VAL A 52 -3.18 -4.31 8.37
C VAL A 52 -3.50 -5.64 9.06
N PRO A 53 -4.29 -5.63 10.15
CA PRO A 53 -4.87 -6.85 10.71
C PRO A 53 -5.65 -7.64 9.64
N ALA A 54 -5.66 -8.96 9.73
CA ALA A 54 -6.30 -9.84 8.75
C ALA A 54 -7.79 -9.49 8.50
N ALA A 55 -8.54 -9.16 9.56
CA ALA A 55 -9.94 -8.77 9.48
C ALA A 55 -10.18 -7.47 8.68
N LEU A 56 -9.16 -6.62 8.53
CA LEU A 56 -9.25 -5.35 7.78
C LEU A 56 -8.68 -5.45 6.37
N LEU A 57 -8.17 -6.62 5.96
CA LEU A 57 -7.52 -6.82 4.68
C LEU A 57 -8.48 -6.58 3.51
N GLU A 58 -9.68 -7.17 3.57
CA GLU A 58 -10.66 -7.05 2.49
C GLU A 58 -11.13 -5.60 2.30
N MET A 59 -11.45 -4.91 3.40
CA MET A 59 -11.83 -3.50 3.40
C MET A 59 -10.70 -2.63 2.84
N SER A 60 -9.47 -2.81 3.34
CA SER A 60 -8.31 -2.04 2.90
C SER A 60 -8.03 -2.23 1.41
N ARG A 61 -8.11 -3.48 0.93
CA ARG A 61 -7.98 -3.83 -0.49
C ARG A 61 -9.06 -3.16 -1.34
N ALA A 62 -10.32 -3.18 -0.89
CA ALA A 62 -11.43 -2.56 -1.62
C ALA A 62 -11.23 -1.05 -1.77
N VAL A 63 -10.78 -0.38 -0.70
CA VAL A 63 -10.47 1.06 -0.71
C VAL A 63 -9.36 1.39 -1.71
N VAL A 64 -8.24 0.65 -1.67
CA VAL A 64 -7.11 0.88 -2.60
C VAL A 64 -7.54 0.61 -4.05
N ARG A 65 -8.30 -0.47 -4.29
CA ARG A 65 -8.82 -0.81 -5.63
C ARG A 65 -9.72 0.30 -6.16
N ALA A 66 -10.66 0.80 -5.34
CA ALA A 66 -11.57 1.87 -5.72
C ALA A 66 -10.83 3.19 -6.00
N ALA A 67 -9.83 3.53 -5.17
CA ALA A 67 -9.04 4.75 -5.33
C ALA A 67 -8.21 4.74 -6.63
N PHE A 68 -7.71 3.58 -7.04
CA PHE A 68 -6.88 3.47 -8.25
C PHE A 68 -7.68 3.20 -9.52
N SER A 69 -8.80 2.47 -9.45
CA SER A 69 -9.56 2.08 -10.63
C SER A 69 -10.09 3.24 -11.46
N THR A 70 -10.26 4.42 -10.84
CA THR A 70 -10.77 5.62 -11.50
C THR A 70 -9.67 6.47 -12.15
N VAL A 71 -8.44 6.42 -11.62
CA VAL A 71 -7.35 7.33 -12.03
C VAL A 71 -6.27 6.60 -12.85
N VAL A 72 -6.01 5.32 -12.58
CA VAL A 72 -4.92 4.56 -13.21
C VAL A 72 -5.39 3.15 -13.55
N ARG A 73 -5.06 2.66 -14.75
CA ARG A 73 -5.13 1.21 -15.06
C ARG A 73 -3.97 0.48 -14.37
N LYS A 74 -3.97 0.43 -13.03
CA LYS A 74 -2.97 -0.30 -12.23
C LYS A 74 -3.56 -1.63 -11.80
N ALA A 75 -2.94 -2.73 -12.22
CA ALA A 75 -3.37 -4.06 -11.81
C ALA A 75 -3.16 -4.23 -10.29
N VAL A 76 -4.22 -4.59 -9.56
CA VAL A 76 -4.18 -4.84 -8.12
C VAL A 76 -4.23 -6.34 -7.88
N TYR A 77 -3.08 -6.92 -7.57
CA TYR A 77 -2.91 -8.33 -7.23
C TYR A 77 -3.04 -8.54 -5.71
N THR A 78 -3.62 -9.67 -5.31
CA THR A 78 -3.68 -10.11 -3.91
C THR A 78 -3.07 -11.49 -3.81
N PHE A 79 -2.07 -11.64 -2.95
CA PHE A 79 -1.37 -12.89 -2.72
C PHE A 79 -1.70 -13.39 -1.31
N SER A 80 -2.09 -14.66 -1.21
CA SER A 80 -2.17 -15.35 0.07
C SER A 80 -0.88 -16.13 0.29
N PHE A 81 -0.21 -15.87 1.41
CA PHE A 81 1.03 -16.54 1.80
C PHE A 81 1.15 -16.59 3.33
N GLU A 82 1.89 -17.56 3.82
CA GLU A 82 2.13 -17.84 5.24
C GLU A 82 3.62 -18.01 5.51
N ARG A 83 4.01 -18.08 6.79
CA ARG A 83 5.43 -18.32 7.16
C ARG A 83 5.98 -19.62 6.57
N LEU A 84 5.12 -20.61 6.31
CA LEU A 84 5.49 -21.90 5.74
C LEU A 84 5.44 -21.93 4.20
N THR A 85 5.14 -20.80 3.55
CA THR A 85 5.16 -20.71 2.09
C THR A 85 6.58 -20.96 1.57
N THR A 86 6.72 -22.01 0.76
CA THR A 86 8.00 -22.45 0.21
C THR A 86 8.47 -21.56 -0.92
N ALA A 87 9.77 -21.59 -1.25
CA ALA A 87 10.32 -20.84 -2.38
C ALA A 87 9.64 -21.18 -3.72
N ALA A 88 9.23 -22.44 -3.92
CA ALA A 88 8.47 -22.87 -5.10
C ALA A 88 7.09 -22.20 -5.17
N GLN A 89 6.38 -22.13 -4.04
CA GLN A 89 5.08 -21.43 -3.96
C GLN A 89 5.26 -19.91 -4.17
N THR A 90 6.31 -19.30 -3.60
CA THR A 90 6.63 -17.89 -3.84
C THR A 90 6.92 -17.62 -5.32
N ALA A 91 7.64 -18.51 -6.01
CA ALA A 91 7.88 -18.36 -7.45
C ALA A 91 6.57 -18.35 -8.25
N GLN A 92 5.63 -19.23 -7.92
CA GLN A 92 4.29 -19.24 -8.55
C GLN A 92 3.51 -17.95 -8.31
N LEU A 93 3.60 -17.36 -7.11
CA LEU A 93 2.97 -16.07 -6.80
C LEU A 93 3.62 -14.93 -7.60
N ARG A 94 4.95 -14.91 -7.69
CA ARG A 94 5.71 -13.95 -8.49
C ARG A 94 5.34 -14.02 -9.96
N ASP A 95 5.15 -15.21 -10.52
CA ASP A 95 4.83 -15.38 -11.94
C ASP A 95 3.47 -14.76 -12.32
N LYS A 96 2.57 -14.56 -11.35
CA LYS A 96 1.32 -13.81 -11.57
C LYS A 96 1.52 -12.31 -11.79
N LEU A 97 2.70 -11.75 -11.45
CA LEU A 97 3.04 -10.35 -11.69
C LEU A 97 3.44 -10.09 -13.14
N TYR A 98 3.81 -11.13 -13.89
CA TYR A 98 4.24 -11.05 -15.29
C TYR A 98 3.16 -11.49 -16.29
N LYS A 99 1.92 -11.74 -15.81
CA LYS A 99 0.73 -12.02 -16.63
C LYS A 99 -0.19 -10.80 -16.63
#